data_AF-A0A401NQQ0-F1
#
_entry.id   AF-A0A401NQQ0-F1
#
_cell.length_a   1.000
_cell.length_b   1.000
_cell.length_c   1.000
_cell.angle_alpha   90.00
_cell.angle_beta   90.00
_cell.angle_gamma   90.00
#
_symmetry.space_group_name_H-M   'P 1'
#
loop_
_entity.id
_entity.type
_entity.pdbx_description
1 polymer ?
#
loop_
_entity_poly.entity_id
_entity_poly.type
_entity_poly.pdbx_seq_one_letter_code
_entity_poly.pdbx_strand_id
1 'polypeptide(L)'
;MIGLAVDRLPPGKLVMVGLAVDRLSPGKLVMIGLAMDWLLLGKLVMIGLAVNLLSPGKLVMIGLAVDWLSPGKLVMIGLAMDWLLLGKLVMIGLAVNLLSPGKLVMIGLAVDRLSPGKLVMIGLAVDWLSLG
;
A
#
# COMPACT_ATOMS: atom_id res chain seq x y z
N MET A 1 -18.24 6.57 14.60
CA MET A 1 -18.27 5.28 15.31
C MET A 1 -16.85 5.00 15.76
N ILE A 2 -16.63 4.90 17.07
CA ILE A 2 -15.30 4.67 17.66
C ILE A 2 -15.28 3.19 18.03
N GLY A 3 -14.57 2.38 17.24
CA GLY A 3 -14.42 0.93 17.46
C GLY A 3 -15.57 0.07 16.91
N LEU A 4 -15.24 -0.81 15.98
CA LEU A 4 -16.13 -1.88 15.49
C LEU A 4 -15.27 -3.14 15.33
N ALA A 5 -15.49 -4.13 16.20
CA ALA A 5 -14.90 -5.47 16.08
C ALA A 5 -15.97 -6.40 15.48
N VAL A 6 -15.80 -6.77 14.21
CA VAL A 6 -16.73 -7.63 13.48
C VAL A 6 -15.93 -8.58 12.59
N ASP A 7 -16.19 -9.89 12.70
CA ASP A 7 -15.45 -10.92 11.96
C ASP A 7 -15.63 -10.85 10.44
N ARG A 8 -16.77 -10.35 9.96
CA ARG A 8 -17.05 -10.12 8.53
C ARG A 8 -18.01 -8.95 8.35
N LEU A 9 -17.57 -7.90 7.66
CA LEU A 9 -18.49 -6.85 7.18
C LEU A 9 -18.97 -7.15 5.75
N PRO A 10 -20.26 -6.93 5.45
CA PRO A 10 -20.77 -7.01 4.10
C PRO A 10 -20.12 -5.92 3.20
N PRO A 11 -20.07 -6.15 1.88
CA PRO A 11 -19.46 -5.21 0.94
C PRO A 11 -20.25 -3.88 0.93
N GLY A 12 -19.68 -2.87 1.57
CA GLY A 12 -20.23 -1.51 1.62
C GLY A 12 -19.14 -0.44 1.55
N LYS A 13 -19.57 0.83 1.66
CA LYS A 13 -18.67 1.97 1.87
C LYS A 13 -18.59 2.23 3.38
N LEU A 14 -17.40 2.13 3.95
CA LEU A 14 -17.14 2.47 5.35
C LEU A 14 -16.42 3.81 5.47
N VAL A 15 -16.85 4.62 6.44
CA VAL A 15 -16.19 5.85 6.87
C VAL A 15 -16.05 5.80 8.39
N MET A 16 -14.82 5.71 8.90
CA MET A 16 -14.52 5.63 10.33
C MET A 16 -13.24 6.41 10.68
N VAL A 17 -13.04 6.63 11.99
CA VAL A 17 -11.82 7.21 12.57
C VAL A 17 -11.40 6.29 13.71
N GLY A 18 -10.20 5.71 13.62
CA GLY A 18 -9.66 4.80 14.64
C GLY A 18 -10.34 3.42 14.66
N LEU A 19 -9.65 2.39 14.15
CA LEU A 19 -10.16 1.02 14.14
C LEU A 19 -9.01 0.00 14.25
N ALA A 20 -9.20 -1.01 15.12
CA ALA A 20 -8.31 -2.14 15.32
C ALA A 20 -9.10 -3.45 15.28
N VAL A 21 -8.76 -4.35 14.34
CA VAL A 21 -9.39 -5.67 14.12
C VAL A 21 -8.34 -6.60 13.48
N ASP A 22 -8.49 -7.91 13.63
CA ASP A 22 -7.53 -8.87 13.05
C ASP A 22 -7.66 -9.00 11.52
N ARG A 23 -8.89 -9.02 11.00
CA ARG A 23 -9.17 -9.24 9.57
C ARG A 23 -10.34 -8.39 9.07
N LEU A 24 -10.19 -7.78 7.90
CA LEU A 24 -11.26 -7.02 7.26
C LEU A 24 -11.29 -7.20 5.74
N SER A 25 -12.49 -7.42 5.19
CA SER A 25 -12.72 -7.63 3.75
C SER A 25 -13.81 -6.76 3.09
N PRO A 26 -13.73 -5.41 3.14
CA PRO A 26 -14.77 -4.53 2.61
C PRO A 26 -14.64 -4.31 1.10
N GLY A 27 -15.73 -3.90 0.45
CA GLY A 27 -15.71 -3.50 -0.96
C GLY A 27 -14.96 -2.18 -1.20
N LYS A 28 -15.27 -1.14 -0.40
CA LYS A 28 -14.60 0.16 -0.41
C LYS A 28 -14.44 0.72 1.01
N LEU A 29 -13.26 1.22 1.34
CA LEU A 29 -12.99 1.80 2.66
C LEU A 29 -12.40 3.22 2.52
N VAL A 30 -12.92 4.15 3.32
CA VAL A 30 -12.39 5.51 3.48
C VAL A 30 -12.15 5.75 4.98
N MET A 31 -10.92 6.04 5.40
CA MET A 31 -10.63 6.10 6.84
C MET A 31 -9.47 7.05 7.21
N ILE A 32 -9.38 7.39 8.49
CA ILE A 32 -8.22 8.07 9.09
C ILE A 32 -7.77 7.21 10.28
N GLY A 33 -6.54 6.69 10.24
CA GLY A 33 -5.93 5.89 11.31
C GLY A 33 -6.48 4.48 11.48
N LEU A 34 -5.82 3.47 10.90
CA LEU A 34 -6.11 2.03 11.09
C LEU A 34 -4.86 1.29 11.58
N ALA A 35 -5.04 0.32 12.47
CA ALA A 35 -4.04 -0.67 12.84
C ALA A 35 -4.63 -2.09 12.74
N MET A 36 -4.05 -2.98 11.95
CA MET A 36 -4.55 -4.36 11.79
C MET A 36 -3.45 -5.35 11.42
N ASP A 37 -3.73 -6.66 11.50
CA ASP A 37 -2.84 -7.70 10.96
C ASP A 37 -3.05 -7.93 9.46
N TRP A 38 -4.30 -8.05 9.00
CA TRP A 38 -4.58 -8.43 7.61
C TRP A 38 -5.77 -7.69 6.99
N LEU A 39 -5.51 -7.06 5.84
CA LEU A 39 -6.51 -6.26 5.12
C LEU A 39 -6.56 -6.61 3.62
N LEU A 40 -7.72 -7.11 3.16
CA LEU A 40 -8.00 -7.42 1.74
C LEU A 40 -9.22 -6.63 1.29
N LEU A 41 -9.16 -5.88 0.19
CA LEU A 41 -10.31 -5.07 -0.20
C LEU A 41 -10.29 -4.61 -1.66
N GLY A 42 -11.43 -4.15 -2.17
CA GLY A 42 -11.53 -3.67 -3.55
C GLY A 42 -10.81 -2.32 -3.78
N LYS A 43 -11.21 -1.27 -3.04
CA LYS A 43 -10.60 0.07 -3.13
C LYS A 43 -10.44 0.72 -1.75
N LEU A 44 -9.23 1.23 -1.47
CA LEU A 44 -8.90 1.90 -0.21
C LEU A 44 -8.50 3.35 -0.47
N VAL A 45 -9.06 4.27 0.31
CA VAL A 45 -8.62 5.66 0.40
C VAL A 45 -8.37 5.99 1.86
N MET A 46 -7.13 6.26 2.27
CA MET A 46 -6.82 6.48 3.70
C MET A 46 -5.76 7.55 3.93
N ILE A 47 -5.74 8.10 5.15
CA ILE A 47 -4.63 8.87 5.71
C ILE A 47 -4.16 8.14 6.97
N GLY A 48 -2.91 7.70 7.00
CA GLY A 48 -2.30 6.98 8.12
C GLY A 48 -2.83 5.55 8.31
N LEU A 49 -2.01 4.57 7.90
CA LEU A 49 -2.28 3.14 8.04
C LEU A 49 -1.02 2.42 8.55
N ALA A 50 -1.20 1.56 9.55
CA ALA A 50 -0.21 0.60 10.00
C ALA A 50 -0.82 -0.82 9.87
N VAL A 51 -0.18 -1.72 9.13
CA VAL A 51 -0.70 -3.08 8.94
C VAL A 51 0.42 -4.05 8.65
N ASN A 52 0.30 -5.32 9.06
CA ASN A 52 1.32 -6.32 8.71
C ASN A 52 1.19 -6.75 7.23
N LEU A 53 -0.02 -7.11 6.79
CA LEU A 53 -0.29 -7.48 5.39
C LEU A 53 -1.47 -6.72 4.75
N LEU A 54 -1.21 -6.16 3.56
CA LEU A 54 -2.19 -5.39 2.79
C LEU A 54 -2.26 -5.83 1.32
N SER A 55 -3.42 -6.31 0.85
CA SER A 55 -3.61 -6.62 -0.59
C SER A 55 -4.92 -6.04 -1.18
N PRO A 56 -4.94 -4.73 -1.52
CA PRO A 56 -6.10 -4.07 -2.11
C PRO A 56 -6.07 -4.11 -3.65
N GLY A 57 -7.24 -4.16 -4.29
CA GLY A 57 -7.33 -4.01 -5.75
C GLY A 57 -6.83 -2.65 -6.24
N LYS A 58 -7.20 -1.56 -5.55
CA LYS A 58 -6.69 -0.20 -5.76
C LYS A 58 -6.45 0.51 -4.43
N LEU A 59 -5.33 1.22 -4.33
CA LEU A 59 -4.94 1.96 -3.13
C LEU A 59 -4.60 3.42 -3.47
N VAL A 60 -5.19 4.35 -2.74
CA VAL A 60 -4.87 5.79 -2.78
C VAL A 60 -4.64 6.27 -1.35
N MET A 61 -3.46 6.77 -1.00
CA MET A 61 -3.15 7.04 0.41
C MET A 61 -2.07 8.12 0.60
N ILE A 62 -2.04 8.68 1.81
CA ILE A 62 -0.98 9.54 2.31
C ILE A 62 -0.48 8.93 3.62
N GLY A 63 0.79 8.54 3.66
CA GLY A 63 1.43 7.90 4.83
C GLY A 63 0.98 6.46 5.08
N LEU A 64 1.86 5.51 4.79
CA LEU A 64 1.70 4.08 5.06
C LEU A 64 2.97 3.51 5.67
N ALA A 65 2.81 2.72 6.73
CA ALA A 65 3.81 1.78 7.23
C ALA A 65 3.21 0.37 7.15
N VAL A 66 3.92 -0.55 6.49
CA VAL A 66 3.46 -1.93 6.28
C VAL A 66 4.66 -2.85 6.13
N ASP A 67 4.56 -4.11 6.52
CA ASP A 67 5.67 -5.06 6.29
C ASP A 67 5.58 -5.61 4.85
N TRP A 68 4.38 -6.00 4.42
CA TRP A 68 4.14 -6.55 3.10
C TRP A 68 2.92 -5.96 2.38
N LEU A 69 3.13 -5.49 1.15
CA LEU A 69 2.10 -4.82 0.34
C LEU A 69 1.98 -5.43 -1.07
N SER A 70 0.77 -5.91 -1.40
CA SER A 70 0.45 -6.54 -2.70
C SER A 70 -0.77 -5.94 -3.44
N PRO A 71 -0.74 -4.68 -3.90
CA PRO A 71 -1.87 -4.04 -4.57
C PRO A 71 -1.92 -4.31 -6.08
N GLY A 72 -3.12 -4.27 -6.65
CA GLY A 72 -3.27 -4.24 -8.12
C GLY A 72 -2.78 -2.92 -8.73
N LYS A 73 -3.18 -1.79 -8.13
CA LYS A 73 -2.74 -0.43 -8.49
C LYS A 73 -2.52 0.42 -7.25
N LEU A 74 -1.42 1.15 -7.21
CA LEU A 74 -1.07 2.03 -6.08
C LEU A 74 -0.81 3.46 -6.57
N VAL A 75 -1.44 4.43 -5.91
CA VAL A 75 -1.18 5.87 -6.05
C VAL A 75 -0.92 6.44 -4.66
N MET A 76 0.28 7.00 -4.41
CA MET A 76 0.64 7.39 -3.05
C MET A 76 1.64 8.54 -2.95
N ILE A 77 1.67 9.18 -1.78
CA ILE A 77 2.69 10.14 -1.37
C ILE A 77 3.30 9.63 -0.05
N GLY A 78 4.60 9.36 -0.05
CA GLY A 78 5.40 8.96 1.12
C GLY A 78 5.09 7.57 1.66
N LEU A 79 6.03 6.63 1.49
CA LEU A 79 5.93 5.26 2.00
C LEU A 79 7.28 4.74 2.48
N ALA A 80 7.24 3.94 3.55
CA ALA A 80 8.34 3.11 4.01
C ALA A 80 7.82 1.70 4.34
N MET A 81 8.49 0.66 3.83
CA MET A 81 8.16 -0.76 4.09
C MET A 81 9.29 -1.70 3.64
N ASP A 82 9.18 -2.97 4.01
CA ASP A 82 10.17 -3.98 3.67
C ASP A 82 9.96 -4.58 2.27
N TRP A 83 8.71 -4.95 1.91
CA TRP A 83 8.44 -5.68 0.67
C TRP A 83 7.22 -5.19 -0.11
N LEU A 84 7.40 -4.93 -1.41
CA LEU A 84 6.33 -4.52 -2.32
C LEU A 84 6.33 -5.22 -3.67
N LEU A 85 5.21 -5.90 -3.95
CA LEU A 85 4.90 -6.53 -5.23
C LEU A 85 3.61 -5.93 -5.78
N LEU A 86 3.59 -5.44 -7.02
CA LEU A 86 2.36 -4.86 -7.56
C LEU A 86 2.34 -4.78 -9.09
N GLY A 87 1.14 -4.57 -9.64
CA GLY A 87 0.96 -4.38 -11.07
C GLY A 87 1.44 -3.03 -11.59
N LYS A 88 0.84 -1.92 -11.10
CA LYS A 88 1.17 -0.55 -11.51
C LYS A 88 1.33 0.42 -10.32
N LEU A 89 2.46 1.12 -10.27
CA LEU A 89 2.80 2.10 -9.22
C LEU A 89 2.93 3.51 -9.82
N VAL A 90 2.25 4.48 -9.21
CA VAL A 90 2.44 5.92 -9.44
C VAL A 90 2.70 6.60 -8.09
N MET A 91 3.84 7.24 -7.89
CA MET A 91 4.23 7.66 -6.54
C MET A 91 5.19 8.84 -6.48
N ILE A 92 5.14 9.56 -5.36
CA ILE A 92 6.14 10.57 -4.96
C ILE A 92 6.72 10.16 -3.60
N GLY A 93 8.03 9.90 -3.55
CA GLY A 93 8.78 9.52 -2.35
C GLY A 93 8.50 8.08 -1.89
N LEU A 94 9.45 7.18 -2.13
CA LEU A 94 9.43 5.79 -1.64
C LEU A 94 10.78 5.38 -1.08
N ALA A 95 10.77 4.73 0.09
CA ALA A 95 11.91 3.99 0.66
C ALA A 95 11.48 2.53 0.89
N VAL A 96 12.24 1.56 0.37
CA VAL A 96 11.89 0.13 0.48
C VAL A 96 13.10 -0.79 0.38
N ASN A 97 13.10 -1.94 1.06
CA ASN A 97 14.17 -2.93 0.89
C ASN A 97 14.02 -3.70 -0.44
N LEU A 98 12.85 -4.27 -0.75
CA LEU A 98 12.62 -4.98 -2.02
C LEU A 98 11.37 -4.51 -2.78
N LEU A 99 11.54 -4.21 -4.07
CA LEU A 99 10.50 -3.67 -4.95
C LEU A 99 10.45 -4.39 -6.31
N SER A 100 9.31 -5.03 -6.62
CA SER A 100 9.10 -5.70 -7.93
C SER A 100 7.76 -5.32 -8.60
N PRO A 101 7.69 -4.17 -9.31
CA PRO A 101 6.48 -3.70 -9.98
C PRO A 101 6.44 -4.12 -11.46
N GLY A 102 5.24 -4.41 -11.97
CA GLY A 102 5.05 -4.60 -13.41
C GLY A 102 5.31 -3.31 -14.21
N LYS A 103 4.79 -2.16 -13.74
CA LYS A 103 5.08 -0.82 -14.28
C LYS A 103 5.24 0.20 -13.15
N LEU A 104 6.30 0.99 -13.22
CA LEU A 104 6.66 2.03 -12.25
C LEU A 104 6.70 3.41 -12.90
N VAL A 105 6.00 4.37 -12.29
CA VAL A 105 6.11 5.81 -12.59
C VAL A 105 6.35 6.55 -11.27
N MET A 106 7.50 7.19 -11.08
CA MET A 106 7.86 7.72 -9.76
C MET A 106 8.73 8.99 -9.77
N ILE A 107 8.62 9.78 -8.69
CA ILE A 107 9.56 10.85 -8.35
C ILE A 107 10.16 10.54 -6.97
N GLY A 108 11.47 10.31 -6.90
CA GLY A 108 12.23 10.01 -5.68
C GLY A 108 12.05 8.58 -5.15
N LEU A 109 12.97 7.69 -5.52
CA LEU A 109 13.07 6.32 -4.98
C LEU A 109 14.41 6.08 -4.29
N ALA A 110 14.37 5.48 -3.09
CA ALA A 110 15.49 4.81 -2.45
C ALA A 110 15.13 3.34 -2.23
N VAL A 111 15.96 2.40 -2.72
CA VAL A 111 15.66 0.97 -2.61
C VAL A 111 16.90 0.08 -2.59
N ASP A 112 16.93 -0.98 -1.77
CA ASP A 112 18.06 -1.90 -1.78
C ASP A 112 18.03 -2.80 -3.03
N ARG A 113 16.86 -3.38 -3.35
CA ARG A 113 16.68 -4.29 -4.49
C ARG A 113 15.46 -3.93 -5.34
N LEU A 114 15.68 -3.69 -6.63
CA LEU A 114 14.64 -3.30 -7.60
C LEU A 114 14.58 -4.26 -8.79
N SER A 115 13.39 -4.81 -9.07
CA SER A 115 13.12 -5.70 -10.20
C SER A 115 11.85 -5.32 -10.98
N PRO A 116 11.88 -4.28 -11.83
CA PRO A 116 10.71 -3.73 -12.49
C PRO A 116 10.54 -4.25 -13.93
N GLY A 117 9.29 -4.37 -14.39
CA GLY A 117 9.00 -4.67 -15.80
C GLY A 117 9.13 -3.46 -16.73
N LYS A 118 8.63 -2.28 -16.32
CA LYS A 118 8.75 -1.01 -17.05
C LYS A 118 8.98 0.16 -16.10
N LEU A 119 9.90 1.06 -16.42
CA LEU A 119 10.31 2.19 -15.57
C LEU A 119 10.12 3.55 -16.25
N VAL A 120 9.59 4.52 -15.50
CA VAL A 120 9.67 5.96 -15.77
C VAL A 120 9.93 6.66 -14.43
N MET A 121 11.07 7.33 -14.26
CA MET A 121 11.44 7.88 -12.95
C MET A 121 12.26 9.16 -13.02
N ILE A 122 12.12 10.00 -11.98
CA ILE A 122 13.01 11.12 -11.69
C ILE A 122 13.59 10.92 -10.28
N GLY A 123 14.90 10.71 -10.18
CA GLY A 123 15.63 10.48 -8.92
C GLY A 123 15.54 9.04 -8.41
N LEU A 124 16.67 8.32 -8.46
CA LEU A 124 16.82 6.92 -8.02
C LEU A 124 18.12 6.76 -7.22
N ALA A 125 18.03 6.15 -6.05
CA ALA A 125 19.14 5.54 -5.33
C ALA A 125 18.85 4.04 -5.19
N VAL A 126 19.75 3.18 -5.67
CA VAL A 126 19.57 1.73 -5.63
C VAL A 126 20.88 0.98 -5.42
N ASP A 127 20.87 -0.03 -4.55
CA ASP A 127 22.02 -0.90 -4.32
C ASP A 127 22.10 -2.01 -5.37
N TRP A 128 20.95 -2.59 -5.74
CA TRP A 128 20.84 -3.65 -6.75
C TRP A 128 19.65 -3.48 -7.68
N LEU A 129 19.90 -3.47 -9.00
CA LEU A 129 18.88 -3.38 -10.04
C LEU A 129 18.92 -4.61 -10.95
N SER A 130 17.77 -5.29 -11.08
CA SER A 130 17.55 -6.36 -12.05
C SER A 130 16.52 -5.91 -13.08
N LEU A 131 16.96 -5.75 -14.32
CA LEU A 131 16.07 -5.50 -15.45
C LEU A 131 15.80 -6.86 -16.12
N GLY A 132 14.52 -7.22 -16.23
CA GLY A 132 14.08 -8.37 -17.01
C GLY A 132 14.05 -8.09 -18.51
#